data_AF-A0A919ZB72-F1
#
_entry.id   AF-A0A919ZB72-F1
#
_cell.length_a   1.000
_cell.length_b   1.000
_cell.length_c   1.000
_cell.angle_alpha   90.00
_cell.angle_beta   90.00
_cell.angle_gamma   90.00
#
_symmetry.space_group_name_H-M   'P 1'
#
loop_
_entity.id
_entity.type
_entity.pdbx_description
1 polymer ?
#
loop_
_entity_poly.entity_id
_entity_poly.type
_entity_poly.pdbx_seq_one_letter_code
_entity_poly.pdbx_strand_id
1 'polypeptide(L)' 'MRKWIYWAKLYDSKFQAGCLAKRMEEDWWIYGYECPQTVEVFRSRRGKFGVRYMR' A
#
# COMPACT_ATOMS: atom_id res chain seq x y z
N MET A 1 -7.29 -15.63 -9.44
CA MET A 1 -6.17 -15.50 -8.49
C MET A 1 -6.06 -14.05 -8.04
N ARG A 2 -6.08 -13.76 -6.74
CA ARG A 2 -5.91 -12.39 -6.25
C ARG A 2 -4.47 -11.95 -6.50
N LYS A 3 -4.27 -10.87 -7.26
CA LYS A 3 -2.94 -10.35 -7.60
C LYS A 3 -2.64 -9.16 -6.71
N TRP A 4 -1.48 -9.19 -6.06
CA TRP A 4 -0.96 -8.03 -5.35
C TRP A 4 -0.57 -6.94 -6.34
N ILE A 5 -1.06 -5.73 -6.10
CA ILE A 5 -0.64 -4.52 -6.79
C ILE A 5 0.30 -3.77 -5.86
N TYR A 6 1.47 -3.40 -6.37
CA TYR A 6 2.51 -2.74 -5.59
C TYR A 6 2.50 -1.25 -5.85
N TRP A 7 2.49 -0.46 -4.79
CA TRP A 7 2.66 0.98 -4.91
C TRP A 7 4.07 1.31 -5.38
N ALA A 8 4.20 2.25 -6.30
CA ALA A 8 5.45 2.51 -7.03
C ALA A 8 6.60 3.02 -6.13
N LYS A 9 6.30 3.51 -4.93
CA LYS A 9 7.28 4.13 -4.02
C LYS A 9 7.66 3.23 -2.84
N LEU A 10 8.96 3.22 -2.53
CA LEU A 10 9.52 2.69 -1.29
C LEU A 10 9.88 3.82 -0.32
N TYR A 11 9.86 3.50 0.96
CA TYR A 11 10.05 4.39 2.10
C TYR A 11 11.16 3.88 3.00
N ASP A 12 11.81 4.78 3.72
CA ASP A 12 12.94 4.43 4.59
C ASP A 12 12.48 3.93 5.96
N SER A 13 11.24 4.23 6.37
CA SER A 13 10.65 3.72 7.60
C SER A 13 9.29 3.05 7.40
N LYS A 14 8.97 2.09 8.29
CA LYS A 14 7.65 1.43 8.34
C LYS A 14 6.54 2.45 8.59
N PHE A 15 6.81 3.48 9.38
CA PHE A 15 5.86 4.55 9.70
C PHE A 15 5.43 5.31 8.45
N GLN A 16 6.37 5.75 7.62
CA GLN A 16 6.08 6.47 6.37
C GLN A 16 5.21 5.64 5.42
N ALA A 17 5.54 4.35 5.25
CA ALA A 17 4.73 3.44 4.44
C ALA A 17 3.33 3.20 5.07
N GLY A 18 3.26 3.16 6.41
CA GLY A 18 2.02 3.03 7.16
C GLY A 18 1.07 4.20 7.00
N CYS A 19 1.58 5.44 6.95
CA CYS A 19 0.77 6.61 6.65
C CYS A 19 0.10 6.50 5.27
N LEU A 20 0.83 6.03 4.25
CA LEU A 20 0.23 5.78 2.94
C LEU A 20 -0.80 4.66 3.02
N ALA A 21 -0.47 3.52 3.64
CA ALA A 21 -1.40 2.40 3.75
C ALA A 21 -2.73 2.84 4.39
N LYS A 22 -2.67 3.59 5.49
CA LYS A 22 -3.86 4.12 6.18
C LYS A 22 -4.67 5.07 5.30
N ARG A 23 -3.99 5.95 4.57
CA ARG A 23 -4.64 6.81 3.57
C ARG A 23 -5.30 6.00 2.45
N MET A 24 -4.68 4.90 2.00
CA MET A 24 -5.27 4.02 0.98
C MET A 24 -6.48 3.24 1.52
N GLU A 25 -6.56 2.98 2.82
CA GLU A 25 -7.75 2.39 3.45
C GLU A 25 -8.90 3.40 3.60
N GLU A 26 -8.58 4.66 3.93
CA GLU A 26 -9.58 5.68 4.32
C GLU A 26 -10.05 6.57 3.16
N ASP A 27 -9.14 6.98 2.27
CA ASP A 27 -9.37 8.03 1.27
C ASP A 27 -9.48 7.50 -0.18
N TRP A 28 -9.62 6.19 -0.37
CA TRP A 28 -9.58 5.58 -1.73
C TRP A 28 -10.70 6.04 -2.66
N TRP A 29 -11.81 6.50 -2.08
CA TRP A 29 -12.98 7.03 -2.80
C TRP A 29 -12.66 8.29 -3.62
N ILE A 30 -11.56 8.99 -3.34
CA ILE A 30 -11.14 10.22 -4.06
C ILE A 30 -10.68 9.91 -5.50
N TYR A 31 -10.18 8.69 -5.77
CA TYR A 31 -9.59 8.37 -7.07
C TYR A 31 -10.52 7.64 -8.04
N GLY A 32 -11.69 7.21 -7.58
CA GLY A 32 -12.62 6.39 -8.36
C GLY A 32 -12.03 5.02 -8.68
N TYR A 33 -12.88 3.99 -8.68
CA TYR A 33 -12.58 2.57 -8.93
C TYR A 33 -12.05 1.75 -7.75
N GLU A 34 -12.87 0.74 -7.43
CA GLU A 34 -12.61 -0.49 -6.67
C GLU A 34 -11.83 -0.30 -5.35
N CYS A 35 -12.58 -0.34 -4.25
CA CYS A 35 -12.03 -0.33 -2.90
C CYS A 35 -11.06 -1.53 -2.73
N PRO A 36 -9.80 -1.31 -2.35
CA PRO A 36 -8.88 -2.40 -2.10
C PRO A 36 -9.39 -3.21 -0.90
N GLN A 37 -9.67 -4.50 -1.10
CA GLN A 37 -10.10 -5.39 -0.01
C GLN A 37 -9.06 -5.51 1.09
N THR A 38 -7.78 -5.29 0.77
CA THR A 38 -6.67 -5.41 1.72
C THR A 38 -5.52 -4.52 1.30
N VAL A 39 -4.95 -3.78 2.25
CA VAL A 39 -3.73 -2.98 2.11
C VAL A 39 -2.70 -3.47 3.13
N GLU A 40 -1.44 -3.58 2.72
CA GLU A 40 -0.37 -4.09 3.59
C GLU A 40 0.95 -3.35 3.36
N VAL A 41 1.67 -3.08 4.45
CA VAL A 41 3.07 -2.64 4.41
C VAL A 41 3.99 -3.85 4.38
N PHE A 42 4.84 -3.95 3.36
CA PHE A 42 5.87 -4.99 3.26
C PHE A 42 7.29 -4.41 3.40
N ARG A 43 8.24 -5.27 3.79
CA ARG A 43 9.68 -4.93 3.78
C ARG A 43 10.33 -5.53 2.54
N SER A 44 10.97 -4.68 1.74
CA SER A 44 11.80 -5.10 0.61
C SER A 44 13.05 -5.84 1.08
N ARG A 45 13.66 -6.62 0.18
CA ARG A 45 14.93 -7.32 0.45
C ARG A 45 16.09 -6.37 0.81
N ARG A 46 16.01 -5.11 0.38
CA ARG A 46 17.01 -4.06 0.67
C ARG A 46 16.68 -3.25 1.92
N GLY A 47 15.72 -3.70 2.73
CA GLY A 47 15.39 -3.10 4.02
C GLY A 47 14.38 -1.95 3.97
N LYS A 48 14.11 -1.35 2.80
CA LYS A 48 13.08 -0.31 2.61
C LYS A 48 11.66 -0.89 2.69
N PHE A 49 10.67 -0.04 2.95
CA PHE A 49 9.27 -0.41 3.12
C PHE A 49 8.43 0.01 1.92
N GLY A 50 7.46 -0.80 1.52
CA GLY A 50 6.51 -0.45 0.46
C GLY A 50 5.08 -0.80 0.87
N VAL A 51 4.12 -0.35 0.07
CA VAL A 51 2.69 -0.68 0.27
C VAL A 51 2.23 -1.54 -0.90
N ARG A 52 1.46 -2.58 -0.62
CA ARG A 52 0.77 -3.40 -1.62
C ARG A 52 -0.70 -3.51 -1.27
N TYR A 53 -1.54 -3.73 -2.27
CA TYR A 53 -2.97 -3.92 -2.06
C TYR A 53 -3.54 -4.98 -3.00
N MET A 54 -4.67 -5.55 -2.61
CA MET A 54 -5.50 -6.38 -3.47
C MET A 54 -6.79 -5.62 -3.79
N ARG A 55 -7.25 -5.74 -5.04
CA ARG A 55 -8.64 -5.43 -5.39
C ARG A 55 -9.56 -6.52 -4.87
#